data_AF-A0A3D5SGT5-F1
#
_entry.id   AF-A0A3D5SGT5-F1
#
_cell.length_a   1.000
_cell.length_b   1.000
_cell.length_c   1.000
_cell.angle_alpha   90.00
_cell.angle_beta   90.00
_cell.angle_gamma   90.00
#
_symmetry.space_group_name_H-M   'P 1'
#
loop_
_entity.id
_entity.type
_entity.pdbx_description
1 polymer ?
#
loop_
_entity_poly.entity_id
_entity_poly.type
_entity_poly.pdbx_seq_one_letter_code
_entity_poly.pdbx_strand_id
1 'polypeptide(L)'
;MTNKLFLWYRQFNNERGAAILMLSFFVLSVLLLIALTAASVMIYEIRMSLEISNSGPAFFAADAGAEKCLYQARLETGECSVIGASTSITLDNGASAVATRAADGRIISAGNFNGAKRQVELSW
;
A
#
# COMPACT_ATOMS: atom_id res chain seq x y z
N MET A 1 -68.77 27.16 0.54
CA MET A 1 -68.03 26.75 -0.68
C MET A 1 -66.52 27.02 -0.58
N THR A 2 -65.94 27.09 0.63
CA THR A 2 -64.56 27.60 0.90
C THR A 2 -63.52 26.51 1.19
N ASN A 3 -63.94 25.27 1.45
CA ASN A 3 -63.05 24.20 1.92
C ASN A 3 -62.14 23.61 0.83
N LYS A 4 -62.59 23.62 -0.44
CA LYS A 4 -61.81 23.08 -1.57
C LYS A 4 -60.60 23.96 -1.92
N LEU A 5 -60.70 25.28 -1.76
CA LEU A 5 -59.62 26.22 -2.07
C LEU A 5 -58.48 26.12 -1.03
N PHE A 6 -58.83 25.95 0.25
CA PHE A 6 -57.88 25.73 1.34
C PHE A 6 -57.14 24.39 1.22
N LEU A 7 -57.84 23.31 0.88
CA LEU A 7 -57.22 21.99 0.65
C LEU A 7 -56.28 21.99 -0.55
N TRP A 8 -56.63 22.68 -1.64
CA TRP A 8 -55.78 22.81 -2.82
C TRP A 8 -54.52 23.62 -2.54
N TYR A 9 -54.63 24.74 -1.79
CA TYR A 9 -53.48 25.52 -1.33
C TYR A 9 -52.54 24.70 -0.42
N ARG A 10 -53.10 23.86 0.45
CA ARG A 10 -52.30 22.97 1.32
C ARG A 10 -51.57 21.89 0.52
N GLN A 11 -52.20 21.32 -0.51
CA GLN A 11 -51.59 20.32 -1.38
C GLN A 11 -50.45 20.91 -2.23
N PHE A 12 -50.65 22.10 -2.81
CA PHE A 12 -49.62 22.81 -3.59
C PHE A 12 -48.36 23.14 -2.77
N ASN A 13 -48.52 23.57 -1.52
CA ASN A 13 -47.38 23.84 -0.63
C ASN A 13 -46.66 22.56 -0.17
N ASN A 14 -47.38 21.44 -0.04
CA ASN A 14 -46.79 20.16 0.37
C ASN A 14 -45.90 19.57 -0.74
N GLU A 15 -46.30 19.70 -2.01
CA GLU A 15 -45.51 19.25 -3.15
C GLU A 15 -44.23 20.07 -3.35
N ARG A 16 -44.26 21.38 -3.06
CA ARG A 16 -43.06 22.23 -3.06
C ARG A 16 -42.08 21.84 -1.95
N GLY A 17 -42.58 21.56 -0.75
CA GLY A 17 -41.75 21.08 0.37
C GLY A 17 -41.08 19.75 0.06
N ALA A 18 -41.84 18.79 -0.49
CA ALA A 18 -41.31 17.50 -0.90
C ALA A 18 -40.25 17.61 -2.01
N ALA A 19 -40.45 18.48 -2.99
CA ALA A 19 -39.49 18.72 -4.08
C ALA A 19 -38.17 19.32 -3.57
N ILE A 20 -38.22 20.26 -2.63
CA ILE A 20 -37.02 20.87 -2.03
C ILE A 20 -36.22 19.83 -1.23
N LEU A 21 -36.91 18.99 -0.46
CA LEU A 21 -36.26 17.90 0.28
C LEU A 21 -35.57 16.93 -0.68
N MET A 22 -36.25 16.46 -1.72
CA MET A 22 -35.67 15.58 -2.74
C MET A 22 -34.41 16.20 -3.37
N LEU A 23 -34.48 17.49 -3.78
CA LEU A 23 -33.34 18.20 -4.35
C LEU A 23 -32.18 18.28 -3.36
N SER A 24 -32.44 18.62 -2.10
CA SER A 24 -31.39 18.63 -1.07
C SER A 24 -30.75 17.26 -0.86
N PHE A 25 -31.53 16.18 -0.90
CA PHE A 25 -31.01 14.81 -0.79
C PHE A 25 -30.11 14.46 -1.97
N PHE A 26 -30.50 14.84 -3.20
CA PHE A 26 -29.65 14.65 -4.37
C PHE A 26 -28.33 15.42 -4.24
N VAL A 27 -28.37 16.70 -3.86
CA VAL A 27 -27.15 17.49 -3.67
C VAL A 27 -26.26 16.88 -2.58
N LEU A 28 -26.83 16.49 -1.44
CA LEU A 28 -26.07 15.85 -0.35
C LEU A 28 -25.47 14.51 -0.77
N SER A 29 -26.20 13.70 -1.56
CA SER A 29 -25.69 12.42 -2.07
C SER A 29 -24.50 12.61 -3.02
N VAL A 30 -24.54 13.61 -3.89
CA VAL A 30 -23.45 13.94 -4.80
C VAL A 30 -22.23 14.43 -4.02
N LEU A 31 -22.44 15.32 -3.04
CA LEU A 31 -21.36 15.78 -2.16
C LEU A 31 -20.73 14.65 -1.35
N LEU A 32 -21.54 13.73 -0.83
CA LEU A 32 -21.05 12.55 -0.11
C LEU A 32 -20.20 11.65 -1.02
N LEU A 33 -20.65 11.42 -2.25
CA LEU A 33 -19.92 10.62 -3.23
C LEU A 33 -18.56 11.26 -3.55
N ILE A 34 -18.53 12.58 -3.78
CA ILE A 34 -17.28 13.32 -4.01
C ILE A 34 -16.35 13.18 -2.80
N ALA A 35 -16.85 13.38 -1.59
CA ALA A 35 -16.04 13.26 -0.37
C ALA A 35 -15.46 11.84 -0.21
N LEU A 36 -16.25 10.80 -0.48
CA LEU A 36 -15.82 9.41 -0.34
C LEU A 36 -14.77 9.04 -1.39
N THR A 37 -14.93 9.51 -2.63
CA THR A 37 -13.91 9.31 -3.68
C THR A 37 -12.60 9.99 -3.32
N ALA A 38 -12.64 11.24 -2.84
CA ALA A 38 -11.44 11.95 -2.37
C ALA A 38 -10.75 11.22 -1.21
N ALA A 39 -11.50 10.75 -0.22
CA ALA A 39 -10.96 9.98 0.90
C ALA A 39 -10.29 8.68 0.44
N SER A 40 -10.85 7.99 -0.55
CA SER A 40 -10.28 6.76 -1.11
C SER A 40 -8.91 6.99 -1.76
N VAL A 41 -8.76 8.10 -2.50
CA VAL A 41 -7.49 8.50 -3.10
C VAL A 41 -6.46 8.83 -2.02
N MET A 42 -6.85 9.57 -0.99
CA MET A 42 -5.94 9.91 0.11
C MET A 42 -5.41 8.67 0.85
N ILE A 43 -6.27 7.67 1.09
CA ILE A 43 -5.85 6.41 1.73
C ILE A 43 -4.83 5.67 0.85
N TYR A 44 -5.03 5.68 -0.47
CA TYR A 44 -4.07 5.09 -1.40
C TYR A 44 -2.71 5.80 -1.35
N GLU A 45 -2.71 7.14 -1.39
CA GLU A 45 -1.48 7.95 -1.30
C GLU A 45 -0.72 7.71 0.01
N ILE A 46 -1.44 7.58 1.14
CA ILE A 46 -0.81 7.28 2.44
C ILE A 46 -0.11 5.91 2.39
N ARG A 47 -0.77 4.89 1.84
CA ARG A 47 -0.16 3.55 1.71
C ARG A 47 1.08 3.59 0.82
N MET A 48 0.99 4.28 -0.31
CA MET A 48 2.12 4.42 -1.23
C MET A 48 3.30 5.16 -0.57
N SER A 49 3.02 6.23 0.19
CA SER A 49 4.05 6.96 0.94
C SER A 49 4.76 6.08 1.98
N LEU A 50 4.00 5.25 2.72
CA LEU A 50 4.57 4.29 3.67
C LEU A 50 5.44 3.25 2.97
N GLU A 51 4.99 2.69 1.85
CA GLU A 51 5.77 1.74 1.05
C GLU A 51 7.08 2.37 0.55
N ILE A 52 7.06 3.61 0.09
CA ILE A 52 8.26 4.35 -0.33
C ILE A 52 9.21 4.57 0.85
N SER A 53 8.70 5.00 2.00
CA SER A 53 9.51 5.22 3.21
C SER A 53 10.16 3.92 3.70
N ASN A 54 9.39 2.82 3.73
CA ASN A 54 9.86 1.51 4.18
C ASN A 54 10.79 0.82 3.16
N SER A 55 10.81 1.28 1.90
CA SER A 55 11.64 0.70 0.86
C SER A 55 13.13 0.91 1.08
N GLY A 56 13.54 2.02 1.70
CA GLY A 56 14.96 2.29 1.99
C GLY A 56 15.58 1.22 2.90
N PRO A 57 15.03 1.00 4.12
CA PRO A 57 15.49 -0.07 5.02
C PRO A 57 15.40 -1.46 4.40
N ALA A 58 14.33 -1.77 3.66
CA ALA A 58 14.19 -3.05 2.97
C ALA A 58 15.29 -3.26 1.91
N PHE A 59 15.62 -2.22 1.15
CA PHE A 59 16.70 -2.27 0.16
C PHE A 59 18.07 -2.42 0.83
N PHE A 60 18.34 -1.67 1.89
CA PHE A 60 19.60 -1.78 2.63
C PHE A 60 19.79 -3.16 3.25
N ALA A 61 18.73 -3.77 3.79
CA ALA A 61 18.78 -5.16 4.24
C ALA A 61 19.08 -6.13 3.09
N ALA A 62 18.45 -5.94 1.93
CA ALA A 62 18.71 -6.76 0.75
C ALA A 62 20.18 -6.68 0.33
N ASP A 63 20.74 -5.48 0.26
CA ASP A 63 22.13 -5.24 -0.10
C ASP A 63 23.10 -5.89 0.91
N ALA A 64 22.89 -5.66 2.20
CA ALA A 64 23.69 -6.28 3.26
C ALA A 64 23.62 -7.83 3.24
N GLY A 65 22.45 -8.39 2.94
CA GLY A 65 22.27 -9.83 2.76
C GLY A 65 23.04 -10.36 1.55
N ALA A 66 23.03 -9.62 0.44
CA ALA A 66 23.75 -9.97 -0.78
C ALA A 66 25.27 -9.98 -0.53
N GLU A 67 25.80 -8.94 0.11
CA GLU A 67 27.21 -8.81 0.48
C GLU A 67 27.64 -9.92 1.45
N LYS A 68 26.83 -10.23 2.47
CA LYS A 68 27.10 -11.36 3.37
C LYS A 68 27.19 -12.68 2.61
N CYS A 69 26.25 -12.93 1.71
CA CYS A 69 26.21 -14.15 0.90
C CYS A 69 27.42 -14.22 -0.05
N LEU A 70 27.83 -13.09 -0.64
CA LEU A 70 28.99 -12.98 -1.53
C LEU A 70 30.29 -13.24 -0.77
N TYR A 71 30.43 -12.67 0.42
CA TYR A 71 31.57 -12.90 1.30
C TYR A 71 31.72 -14.37 1.69
N GLN A 72 30.61 -15.01 2.08
CA GLN A 72 30.54 -16.44 2.37
C GLN A 72 30.91 -17.30 1.15
N ALA A 73 30.36 -16.97 -0.02
CA ALA A 73 30.68 -17.66 -1.28
C ALA A 73 32.16 -17.53 -1.66
N ARG A 74 32.78 -16.37 -1.40
CA ARG A 74 34.18 -16.09 -1.73
C ARG A 74 35.17 -16.82 -0.83
N LEU A 75 34.85 -16.94 0.46
CA LEU A 75 35.69 -17.65 1.43
C LEU A 75 35.35 -19.14 1.54
N GLU A 76 34.36 -19.61 0.78
CA GLU A 76 33.83 -20.97 0.84
C GLU A 76 33.36 -21.37 2.26
N THR A 77 32.86 -20.39 3.04
CA THR A 77 32.39 -20.59 4.42
C THR A 77 30.92 -20.19 4.58
N GLY A 78 30.22 -20.77 5.56
CA GLY A 78 28.83 -20.42 5.87
C GLY A 78 27.80 -21.00 4.88
N GLU A 79 26.57 -20.51 4.97
CA GLU A 79 25.44 -21.09 4.23
C GLU A 79 25.57 -20.86 2.72
N CYS A 80 25.90 -19.63 2.30
CA CYS A 80 26.04 -19.28 0.89
C CYS A 80 27.30 -19.84 0.19
N SER A 81 28.15 -20.59 0.91
CA SER A 81 29.21 -21.38 0.26
C SER A 81 28.63 -22.43 -0.69
N VAL A 82 27.47 -22.99 -0.35
CA VAL A 82 26.80 -24.02 -1.14
C VAL A 82 25.85 -23.37 -2.15
N ILE A 83 25.90 -23.84 -3.40
CA ILE A 83 24.95 -23.43 -4.45
C ILE A 83 23.53 -23.84 -4.03
N GLY A 84 22.58 -22.93 -4.17
CA GLY A 84 21.17 -23.11 -3.82
C GLY A 84 20.87 -22.91 -2.34
N ALA A 85 21.89 -22.69 -1.49
CA ALA A 85 21.69 -22.36 -0.09
C ALA A 85 21.42 -20.86 0.10
N SER A 86 20.74 -20.56 1.21
CA SER A 86 20.36 -19.20 1.58
C SER A 86 20.93 -18.82 2.94
N THR A 87 21.36 -17.57 3.07
CA THR A 87 21.70 -16.94 4.35
C THR A 87 20.70 -15.84 4.66
N SER A 88 20.47 -15.58 5.95
CA SER A 88 19.60 -14.48 6.40
C SER A 88 20.37 -13.47 7.23
N ILE A 89 19.87 -12.23 7.22
CA ILE A 89 20.33 -11.14 8.08
C ILE A 89 19.12 -10.40 8.62
N THR A 90 19.21 -9.96 9.87
CA THR A 90 18.27 -9.04 10.50
C THR A 90 19.07 -7.88 11.05
N LEU A 91 18.68 -6.66 10.69
CA LEU A 91 19.29 -5.42 11.15
C LEU A 91 18.62 -4.94 12.44
N ASP A 92 19.30 -4.07 13.18
CA ASP A 92 18.83 -3.57 14.49
C ASP A 92 17.51 -2.79 14.40
N ASN A 93 17.20 -2.23 13.23
CA ASN A 93 15.94 -1.54 12.97
C ASN A 93 14.78 -2.49 12.65
N GLY A 94 15.00 -3.81 12.65
CA GLY A 94 14.00 -4.83 12.34
C GLY A 94 13.83 -5.14 10.84
N ALA A 95 14.59 -4.49 9.95
CA ALA A 95 14.66 -4.89 8.55
C ALA A 95 15.38 -6.24 8.44
N SER A 96 14.92 -7.10 7.54
CA SER A 96 15.47 -8.45 7.35
C SER A 96 15.69 -8.74 5.88
N ALA A 97 16.61 -9.64 5.57
CA ALA A 97 16.80 -10.13 4.22
C ALA A 97 17.18 -11.60 4.18
N VAL A 98 16.84 -12.23 3.07
CA VAL A 98 17.25 -13.59 2.73
C VAL A 98 17.97 -13.53 1.38
N ALA A 99 19.23 -13.93 1.39
CA ALA A 99 20.09 -14.00 0.21
C ALA A 99 20.35 -15.45 -0.17
N THR A 100 20.26 -15.77 -1.45
CA THR A 100 20.43 -17.11 -2.00
C THR A 100 21.46 -17.08 -3.12
N ARG A 101 22.40 -18.01 -3.07
CA ARG A 101 23.35 -18.22 -4.17
C ARG A 101 22.70 -19.11 -5.23
N ALA A 102 22.46 -18.58 -6.41
CA ALA A 102 21.95 -19.33 -7.56
C ALA A 102 23.05 -20.18 -8.22
N ALA A 103 22.63 -21.18 -8.99
CA ALA A 103 23.54 -22.14 -9.64
C ALA A 103 24.40 -21.56 -10.75
N ASP A 104 23.98 -20.43 -11.30
CA ASP A 104 24.71 -19.67 -12.30
C ASP A 104 25.73 -18.69 -11.70
N GLY A 105 25.97 -18.75 -10.39
CA GLY A 105 26.89 -17.87 -9.70
C GLY A 105 26.30 -16.51 -9.35
N ARG A 106 25.00 -16.27 -9.60
CA ARG A 106 24.33 -15.04 -9.15
C ARG A 106 23.96 -15.14 -7.68
N ILE A 107 23.87 -14.00 -7.01
CA ILE A 107 23.28 -13.90 -5.66
C ILE A 107 22.02 -13.08 -5.75
N ILE A 108 20.94 -13.66 -5.24
CA ILE A 108 19.62 -13.03 -5.20
C ILE A 108 19.29 -12.77 -3.73
N SER A 109 19.18 -11.50 -3.34
CA SER A 109 18.84 -11.11 -1.99
C SER A 109 17.54 -10.32 -1.93
N ALA A 110 16.59 -10.80 -1.13
CA ALA A 110 15.30 -10.17 -0.92
C ALA A 110 15.21 -9.63 0.51
N GLY A 111 15.13 -8.31 0.62
CA GLY A 111 14.92 -7.58 1.86
C GLY A 111 13.45 -7.25 2.11
N ASN A 112 13.09 -7.16 3.38
CA ASN A 112 11.75 -6.95 3.88
C ASN A 112 11.77 -6.02 5.10
N PHE A 113 10.91 -5.00 5.08
CA PHE A 113 10.69 -4.11 6.21
C PHE A 113 9.26 -3.57 6.19
N ASN A 114 8.49 -3.81 7.26
CA ASN A 114 7.12 -3.31 7.43
C ASN A 114 6.19 -3.51 6.20
N GLY A 115 6.34 -4.62 5.49
CA GLY A 115 5.56 -4.95 4.29
C GLY A 115 6.23 -4.59 2.97
N ALA A 116 7.13 -3.61 2.97
CA ALA A 116 7.91 -3.25 1.79
C ALA A 116 8.97 -4.31 1.50
N LYS A 117 9.00 -4.79 0.25
CA LYS A 117 9.93 -5.81 -0.23
C LYS A 117 10.79 -5.24 -1.35
N ARG A 118 12.11 -5.39 -1.23
CA ARG A 118 13.09 -4.98 -2.23
C ARG A 118 14.06 -6.10 -2.49
N GLN A 119 14.51 -6.22 -3.73
CA GLN A 119 15.40 -7.29 -4.16
C GLN A 119 16.61 -6.72 -4.86
N VAL A 120 17.78 -7.29 -4.58
CA VAL A 120 19.04 -6.99 -5.25
C VAL A 120 19.55 -8.28 -5.85
N GLU A 121 20.05 -8.20 -7.08
CA GLU A 121 20.74 -9.27 -7.77
C GLU A 121 22.19 -8.83 -8.00
N LEU A 122 23.13 -9.69 -7.60
CA LEU A 122 24.55 -9.51 -7.87
C LEU A 122 25.01 -10.59 -8.85
N SER A 123 25.74 -10.17 -9.87
CA SER A 123 26.45 -11.04 -10.82
C SER A 123 27.92 -10.61 -10.83
N TRP A 124 28.84 -11.56 -10.69
CA TRP A 124 30.28 -11.30 -10.70
C TRP A 124 31.05 -12.36 -11.50
#